data_AF-A0A2D4IXC1-F1
#
_entry.id   AF-A0A2D4IXC1-F1
#
_cell.length_a   1.000
_cell.length_b   1.000
_cell.length_c   1.000
_cell.angle_alpha   90.00
_cell.angle_beta   90.00
_cell.angle_gamma   90.00
#
_symmetry.space_group_name_H-M   'P 1'
#
loop_
_entity.id
_entity.type
_entity.pdbx_description
1 polymer ?
#
loop_
_entity_poly.entity_id
_entity_poly.type
_entity_poly.pdbx_seq_one_letter_code
_entity_poly.pdbx_strand_id
1 'polypeptide(L)'
;PISLLNADYKIFATIMSERLKIILNELIHSDQNGFLPARQLRNNTRIVLNVLEYYEAHPEKQAALIFLDAQKAFDNLSWQFLIQQVEIMGFGSKFKKMI
;
A
#
# COMPACT_ATOMS: atom_id res chain seq x y z
N PRO A 1 14.15 -1.63 -10.77
CA PRO A 1 14.55 -2.40 -11.97
C PRO A 1 13.32 -3.03 -12.64
N ILE A 2 13.24 -3.08 -13.98
CA ILE A 2 12.13 -3.78 -14.67
C ILE A 2 12.54 -5.24 -14.87
N SER A 3 11.79 -6.16 -14.27
CA SER A 3 12.02 -7.60 -14.46
C SER A 3 11.23 -8.12 -15.65
N LEU A 4 11.93 -8.66 -16.65
CA LEU A 4 11.34 -9.34 -17.80
C LEU A 4 11.07 -10.81 -17.46
N LEU A 5 9.90 -11.06 -16.88
CA LEU A 5 9.45 -12.42 -16.51
C LEU A 5 8.55 -13.02 -17.61
N ASN A 6 8.49 -14.36 -17.65
CA ASN A 6 7.68 -15.11 -18.60
C ASN A 6 6.16 -14.90 -18.38
N ALA A 7 5.36 -15.29 -19.37
CA ALA A 7 3.91 -15.11 -19.32
C ALA A 7 3.26 -15.93 -18.19
N ASP A 8 3.69 -17.16 -17.99
CA ASP A 8 3.13 -18.06 -16.95
C ASP A 8 3.28 -17.47 -15.55
N TYR A 9 4.46 -16.92 -15.23
CA TYR A 9 4.71 -16.24 -13.97
C TYR A 9 3.82 -15.01 -13.82
N LYS A 10 3.67 -14.20 -14.89
CA LYS A 10 2.80 -13.01 -14.85
C LYS A 10 1.34 -13.38 -14.62
N ILE A 11 0.85 -14.46 -15.25
CA ILE A 11 -0.50 -14.98 -15.03
C ILE A 11 -0.66 -15.40 -13.57
N PHE A 12 0.27 -16.20 -13.05
CA PHE A 12 0.23 -16.65 -11.66
C PHE A 12 0.28 -15.49 -10.65
N ALA A 13 1.22 -14.56 -10.84
CA ALA A 13 1.37 -13.38 -9.99
C ALA A 13 0.13 -12.47 -10.04
N THR A 14 -0.53 -12.36 -11.20
CA THR A 14 -1.79 -11.63 -11.34
C THR A 14 -2.89 -12.29 -10.53
N ILE A 15 -3.06 -13.62 -10.64
CA ILE A 15 -4.04 -14.37 -9.85
C ILE A 15 -3.81 -14.16 -8.34
N MET A 16 -2.55 -14.23 -7.90
CA MET A 16 -2.18 -14.01 -6.50
C MET A 16 -2.50 -12.57 -6.05
N SER A 17 -2.17 -11.58 -6.88
CA SER A 17 -2.43 -10.16 -6.62
C SER A 17 -3.92 -9.86 -6.51
N GLU A 18 -4.76 -10.36 -7.42
CA GLU A 18 -6.21 -10.16 -7.37
C GLU A 18 -6.83 -10.75 -6.10
N ARG A 19 -6.37 -11.93 -5.67
CA ARG A 19 -6.84 -12.54 -4.42
C ARG A 19 -6.40 -11.74 -3.19
N LEU A 20 -5.17 -11.21 -3.18
CA LEU A 20 -4.67 -10.37 -2.11
C LEU A 20 -5.43 -9.06 -1.99
N LYS A 21 -5.75 -8.41 -3.12
CA LYS A 21 -6.45 -7.11 -3.13
C LYS A 21 -7.76 -7.15 -2.35
N ILE A 22 -8.50 -8.27 -2.41
CA ILE A 22 -9.77 -8.43 -1.69
C ILE A 22 -9.53 -8.26 -0.18
N ILE A 23 -8.57 -8.99 0.38
CA ILE A 23 -8.31 -8.99 1.83
C ILE A 23 -7.59 -7.71 2.26
N LEU A 24 -6.59 -7.27 1.48
CA LEU A 24 -5.83 -6.06 1.78
C LEU A 24 -6.71 -4.81 1.74
N ASN A 25 -7.76 -4.80 0.91
CA ASN A 25 -8.68 -3.66 0.88
C ASN A 25 -9.53 -3.54 2.15
N GLU A 26 -9.72 -4.62 2.90
CA GLU A 26 -10.38 -4.63 4.23
C GLU A 26 -9.39 -4.30 5.35
N LEU A 27 -8.16 -4.81 5.28
CA LEU A 27 -7.17 -4.66 6.34
C LEU A 27 -6.46 -3.29 6.35
N ILE A 28 -6.26 -2.69 5.18
CA ILE A 28 -5.51 -1.44 5.04
C ILE A 28 -6.46 -0.24 5.15
N HIS A 29 -6.12 0.72 6.02
CA HIS A 29 -6.91 1.94 6.22
C HIS A 29 -7.19 2.69 4.90
N SER A 30 -8.35 3.37 4.81
CA SER A 30 -8.81 4.06 3.60
C SER A 30 -7.87 5.15 3.10
N ASP A 31 -7.08 5.74 3.99
CA ASP A 31 -6.16 6.83 3.65
C ASP A 31 -4.96 6.35 2.81
N GLN A 32 -4.68 5.04 2.80
CA GLN A 32 -3.69 4.47 1.91
C GLN A 32 -4.30 4.23 0.53
N ASN A 33 -4.16 5.22 -0.35
CA ASN A 33 -4.83 5.24 -1.65
C ASN A 33 -4.10 4.53 -2.80
N GLY A 34 -2.91 3.96 -2.57
CA GLY A 34 -2.10 3.31 -3.61
C GLY A 34 -2.43 1.82 -3.81
N PHE A 35 -2.41 1.37 -5.06
CA PHE A 35 -2.39 -0.04 -5.49
C PHE A 35 -3.59 -0.94 -5.08
N LEU A 36 -4.59 -0.39 -4.40
CA LEU A 36 -5.81 -1.09 -4.00
C LEU A 36 -7.01 -0.64 -4.84
N PRO A 37 -7.99 -1.55 -5.08
CA PRO A 37 -9.14 -1.24 -5.91
C PRO A 37 -10.01 -0.15 -5.27
N ALA A 38 -10.68 0.64 -6.11
CA ALA A 38 -11.56 1.74 -5.72
C ALA A 38 -10.93 2.86 -4.86
N ARG A 39 -9.59 2.91 -4.75
CA ARG A 39 -8.87 4.00 -4.08
C ARG A 39 -8.25 4.94 -5.10
N GLN A 40 -8.48 6.24 -4.94
CA GLN A 40 -8.11 7.26 -5.91
C GLN A 40 -7.10 8.24 -5.34
N LEU A 41 -6.07 8.57 -6.12
CA LEU A 41 -5.08 9.58 -5.74
C LEU A 41 -5.70 10.94 -5.40
N ARG A 42 -6.83 11.27 -6.02
CA ARG A 42 -7.59 12.52 -5.76
C ARG A 42 -8.02 12.65 -4.29
N ASN A 43 -8.27 11.52 -3.61
CA ASN A 43 -8.63 11.52 -2.20
C ASN A 43 -7.49 12.07 -1.33
N ASN A 44 -6.24 11.66 -1.61
CA ASN A 44 -5.05 12.20 -0.92
C ASN A 44 -4.93 13.71 -1.12
N THR A 45 -5.12 14.19 -2.35
CA THR A 45 -5.08 15.64 -2.63
C THR A 45 -6.15 16.38 -1.85
N ARG A 46 -7.38 15.84 -1.77
CA ARG A 46 -8.45 16.48 -0.98
C ARG A 46 -8.16 16.46 0.51
N ILE A 47 -7.57 15.39 1.05
CA ILE A 47 -7.15 15.33 2.47
C ILE A 47 -6.15 16.45 2.77
N VAL A 48 -5.13 16.65 1.94
CA VAL A 48 -4.14 17.73 2.14
C VAL A 48 -4.82 19.10 2.08
N LEU A 49 -5.71 19.33 1.11
CA LEU A 49 -6.46 20.59 1.00
C LEU A 49 -7.34 20.84 2.23
N ASN A 50 -8.07 19.82 2.71
CA ASN A 50 -8.87 19.91 3.93
C ASN A 50 -8.03 20.32 5.15
N VAL A 51 -6.82 19.74 5.28
CA VAL A 51 -5.90 20.08 6.37
C VAL A 51 -5.46 21.54 6.24
N LEU A 52 -5.06 21.99 5.05
CA LEU A 52 -4.66 23.38 4.83
C LEU A 52 -5.80 24.37 5.13
N GLU A 53 -7.01 24.11 4.59
CA GLU A 53 -8.21 24.92 4.84
C GLU A 53 -8.54 24.99 6.34
N TYR A 54 -8.41 23.87 7.07
CA TYR A 54 -8.67 23.83 8.50
C TYR A 54 -7.72 24.72 9.31
N TYR A 55 -6.41 24.67 9.02
CA TYR A 55 -5.42 25.47 9.76
C TYR A 55 -5.41 26.93 9.32
N GLU A 56 -5.81 27.25 8.09
CA GLU A 56 -6.06 28.64 7.67
C GLU A 56 -7.21 29.27 8.46
N ALA A 57 -8.26 28.51 8.74
CA ALA A 57 -9.40 28.95 9.56
C ALA A 57 -9.09 29.00 11.09
N HIS A 58 -7.99 28.40 11.54
CA HIS A 58 -7.61 28.28 12.96
C HIS A 58 -6.15 28.74 13.17
N PRO A 59 -5.85 30.05 13.04
CA PRO A 59 -4.49 30.59 13.11
C PRO A 59 -3.82 30.40 14.48
N GLU A 60 -4.59 30.09 15.52
CA GLU A 60 -4.07 29.74 16.84
C GLU A 60 -3.42 28.35 16.90
N LYS A 61 -3.67 27.50 15.90
CA LYS A 61 -3.13 26.14 15.81
C LYS A 61 -1.98 26.09 14.81
N GLN A 62 -1.03 25.21 15.08
CA GLN A 62 0.13 25.00 14.21
C GLN A 62 0.11 23.59 13.60
N ALA A 63 0.53 23.49 12.35
CA ALA A 63 0.68 22.22 11.63
C ALA A 63 2.02 22.16 10.90
N ALA A 64 2.49 20.95 10.68
CA ALA A 64 3.61 20.65 9.79
C ALA A 64 3.20 19.56 8.80
N LEU A 65 3.57 19.73 7.53
CA LEU A 65 3.45 18.70 6.52
C LEU A 65 4.80 17.99 6.36
N ILE A 66 4.79 16.67 6.50
CA ILE A 66 5.97 15.83 6.35
C ILE A 66 5.82 15.01 5.07
N PHE A 67 6.75 15.18 4.14
CA PHE A 67 6.80 14.43 2.89
C PHE A 67 7.86 13.33 3.05
N LEU A 68 7.40 12.08 3.05
CA LEU A 68 8.26 10.90 3.19
C LEU A 68 8.28 10.13 1.85
N ASP A 69 9.46 9.65 1.47
CA ASP A 69 9.62 8.75 0.33
C ASP A 69 10.55 7.58 0.69
N ALA A 70 10.28 6.41 0.10
CA ALA A 70 11.04 5.19 0.36
C ALA A 70 12.02 4.95 -0.79
N GLN A 71 13.31 5.20 -0.53
CA GLN A 71 14.36 4.96 -1.53
C GLN A 71 14.38 3.48 -1.95
N LYS A 72 14.26 3.24 -3.27
CA LYS A 72 14.27 1.91 -3.87
C LYS A 72 13.37 0.92 -3.11
N ALA A 73 12.13 1.32 -2.84
CA ALA A 73 11.20 0.59 -2.01
C ALA A 73 11.13 -0.92 -2.33
N PHE A 74 11.19 -1.32 -3.60
CA PHE A 74 11.16 -2.74 -3.98
C PHE A 74 12.49 -3.48 -3.79
N ASP A 75 13.63 -2.78 -3.89
CA ASP A 75 14.96 -3.38 -3.76
C ASP A 75 15.38 -3.51 -2.28
N ASN A 76 14.82 -2.68 -1.40
CA ASN A 76 15.17 -2.60 0.03
C ASN A 76 14.19 -3.33 0.96
N LEU A 77 13.28 -4.15 0.43
CA LEU A 77 12.32 -4.91 1.24
C LEU A 77 12.99 -6.04 2.03
N SER A 78 12.61 -6.19 3.30
CA SER A 78 12.97 -7.36 4.10
C SER A 78 12.03 -8.52 3.80
N TRP A 79 12.57 -9.59 3.22
CA TRP A 79 11.82 -10.83 2.97
C TRP A 79 11.29 -11.47 4.25
N GLN A 80 12.10 -11.43 5.32
CA GLN A 80 11.67 -11.95 6.62
C GLN A 80 10.46 -11.19 7.15
N PHE A 81 10.45 -9.86 7.01
CA PHE A 81 9.31 -9.04 7.40
C PHE A 81 8.06 -9.41 6.59
N LEU A 82 8.17 -9.53 5.26
CA LEU A 82 7.04 -9.92 4.41
C LEU A 82 6.43 -11.28 4.80
N ILE A 83 7.28 -12.28 5.05
CA ILE A 83 6.84 -13.61 5.47
C ILE A 83 6.12 -13.55 6.83
N GLN A 84 6.63 -12.77 7.78
CA GLN A 84 5.98 -12.56 9.07
C GLN A 84 4.63 -11.83 8.93
N GLN A 85 4.54 -10.81 8.07
CA GLN A 85 3.28 -10.10 7.84
C GLN A 85 2.21 -11.03 7.27
N VAL A 86 2.55 -11.89 6.32
CA VAL A 86 1.63 -12.88 5.73
C VAL A 86 1.10 -13.86 6.79
N GLU A 87 1.93 -14.20 7.77
CA GLU A 87 1.55 -15.05 8.90
C GLU A 87 0.60 -14.32 9.87
N ILE A 88 0.91 -13.06 10.22
CA ILE A 88 0.06 -12.21 11.07
C ILE A 88 -1.30 -11.94 10.41
N MET A 89 -1.33 -11.71 9.09
CA MET A 89 -2.55 -11.49 8.31
C MET A 89 -3.39 -12.77 8.14
N GLY A 90 -2.88 -13.94 8.54
CA GLY A 90 -3.66 -15.18 8.55
C GLY A 90 -3.92 -15.78 7.17
N PHE A 91 -3.11 -15.48 6.15
CA PHE A 91 -3.31 -16.04 4.79
C PHE A 91 -3.06 -17.56 4.67
N GLY A 92 -2.57 -18.17 5.75
CA GLY A 92 -2.38 -19.61 5.86
C GLY A 92 -1.10 -20.12 5.22
N SER A 93 -0.74 -21.35 5.57
CA SER A 93 0.54 -21.96 5.18
C SER A 93 0.68 -22.21 3.68
N LYS A 94 -0.43 -22.44 2.97
CA LYS A 94 -0.42 -22.62 1.51
C LYS A 94 -0.01 -21.33 0.80
N PHE A 95 -0.57 -20.20 1.21
CA PHE A 95 -0.24 -18.90 0.64
C PHE A 95 1.21 -18.53 0.95
N LYS A 96 1.65 -18.70 2.21
CA LYS A 96 3.05 -18.50 2.62
C LYS A 96 4.06 -19.33 1.82
N LYS A 97 3.69 -20.51 1.33
CA LYS A 97 4.55 -21.36 0.48
C LYS A 97 4.61 -20.93 -0.99
N MET A 98 3.66 -20.11 -1.44
CA MET A 98 3.58 -19.61 -2.82
C MET A 98 4.38 -18.31 -3.03
N ILE A 99 4.77 -17.65 -1.94
CA ILE A 99 5.59 -16.44 -1.90
C ILE A 99 7.03 -16.87 -1.62
#